data_AF-F0LM20-F1
#
_entry.id   AF-F0LM20-F1
#
_cell.length_a   1.000
_cell.length_b   1.000
_cell.length_c   1.000
_cell.angle_alpha   90.00
_cell.angle_beta   90.00
_cell.angle_gamma   90.00
#
_symmetry.space_group_name_H-M   'P 1'
#
loop_
_entity.id
_entity.type
_entity.pdbx_description
1 polymer ?
#
loop_
_entity_poly.entity_id
_entity_poly.type
_entity_poly.pdbx_seq_one_letter_code
_entity_poly.pdbx_strand_id
1 'polypeptide(L)'
;MVLKIFQAESANIEECLNHIKTTSKEEFLKTPGKIEKSKISLNFGAFMNVIIALDIDESQPAEKGLITAYASARNKRDALKKLQDALNKQIKSTMEIVDFEIGTYTTPVTRRTYAVGIIVYNIPLHEVEFSKLSIKERRKILAKALELFNYNPKVLNISEVARTFGVSRDSIYYDIEQILKERRLRSG
;
A
#
# COMPACT_ATOMS: atom_id res chain seq x y z
N MET A 1 2.32 17.94 1.22
CA MET A 1 3.38 17.53 0.28
C MET A 1 4.69 17.46 1.03
N VAL A 2 5.31 16.29 1.03
CA VAL A 2 6.61 16.04 1.67
C VAL A 2 7.49 15.23 0.72
N LEU A 3 8.71 15.69 0.54
CA LEU A 3 9.74 15.00 -0.22
C LEU A 3 10.46 13.97 0.67
N LYS A 4 10.56 12.72 0.22
CA LYS A 4 11.38 11.68 0.83
C LYS A 4 12.39 11.15 -0.17
N ILE A 5 13.62 10.94 0.28
CA ILE A 5 14.71 10.41 -0.55
C ILE A 5 15.27 9.18 0.14
N PHE A 6 15.34 8.08 -0.60
CA PHE A 6 15.99 6.84 -0.19
C PHE A 6 17.19 6.62 -1.09
N GLN A 7 18.32 6.26 -0.48
CA GLN A 7 19.53 5.90 -1.19
C GLN A 7 20.14 4.64 -0.56
N ALA A 8 20.63 3.75 -1.41
CA ALA A 8 21.54 2.69 -0.99
C ALA A 8 22.63 2.49 -2.03
N GLU A 9 23.80 2.08 -1.56
CA GLU A 9 24.92 1.68 -2.39
C GLU A 9 25.55 0.42 -1.81
N SER A 10 25.81 -0.59 -2.63
CA SER A 10 26.56 -1.78 -2.24
C SER A 10 27.17 -2.49 -3.46
N ALA A 11 28.23 -3.27 -3.21
CA ALA A 11 28.78 -4.21 -4.19
C ALA A 11 27.85 -5.42 -4.41
N ASN A 12 26.95 -5.70 -3.46
CA ASN A 12 25.98 -6.78 -3.52
C ASN A 12 24.57 -6.22 -3.81
N ILE A 13 23.98 -6.66 -4.91
CA ILE A 13 22.64 -6.24 -5.35
C ILE A 13 21.58 -6.53 -4.27
N GLU A 14 21.64 -7.70 -3.66
CA GLU A 14 20.67 -8.11 -2.65
C GLU A 14 20.73 -7.23 -1.40
N GLU A 15 21.95 -6.95 -0.92
CA GLU A 15 22.17 -6.05 0.20
C GLU A 15 21.66 -4.63 -0.11
N CYS A 16 21.98 -4.11 -1.29
CA CYS A 16 21.53 -2.79 -1.74
C CYS A 16 19.99 -2.68 -1.74
N LEU A 17 19.30 -3.68 -2.31
CA LEU A 17 17.84 -3.70 -2.38
C LEU A 17 17.18 -3.91 -1.00
N ASN A 18 17.76 -4.76 -0.16
CA ASN A 18 17.26 -4.99 1.20
C ASN A 18 17.38 -3.72 2.05
N HIS A 19 18.45 -2.94 1.88
CA HIS A 19 18.61 -1.67 2.57
C HIS A 19 17.52 -0.67 2.15
N ILE A 20 17.27 -0.50 0.85
CA ILE A 20 16.16 0.33 0.35
C ILE A 20 14.83 -0.13 0.94
N LYS A 21 14.54 -1.43 0.89
CA LYS A 21 13.27 -1.99 1.35
C LYS A 21 13.01 -1.74 2.83
N THR A 22 14.04 -1.92 3.68
CA THR A 22 13.92 -1.73 5.13
C THR A 22 13.75 -0.26 5.48
N THR A 23 14.62 0.61 4.94
CA THR A 23 14.57 2.06 5.21
C THR A 23 13.28 2.69 4.72
N SER A 24 12.81 2.33 3.52
CA SER A 24 11.54 2.83 3.01
C SER A 24 10.36 2.40 3.86
N LYS A 25 10.37 1.14 4.33
CA LYS A 25 9.27 0.61 5.15
C LYS A 25 9.17 1.34 6.48
N GLU A 26 10.29 1.55 7.15
CA GLU A 26 10.32 2.30 8.42
C GLU A 26 9.85 3.75 8.24
N GLU A 27 10.20 4.37 7.13
CA GLU A 27 9.82 5.75 6.85
C GLU A 27 8.34 5.90 6.47
N PHE A 28 7.78 4.94 5.72
CA PHE A 28 6.35 4.93 5.37
C PHE A 28 5.44 4.73 6.58
N LEU A 29 5.94 4.13 7.68
CA LEU A 29 5.19 4.08 8.94
C LEU A 29 5.09 5.45 9.62
N LYS A 30 6.08 6.33 9.40
CA LYS A 30 6.16 7.66 10.01
C LYS A 30 5.50 8.75 9.17
N THR A 31 5.44 8.53 7.85
CA THR A 31 4.91 9.50 6.89
C THR A 31 3.66 8.94 6.24
N PRO A 32 2.44 9.26 6.71
CA PRO A 32 1.19 8.87 6.06
C PRO A 32 1.04 9.58 4.69
N GLY A 33 0.03 9.20 3.91
CA GLY A 33 -0.25 9.87 2.63
C GLY A 33 -0.02 9.02 1.38
N LYS A 34 -0.43 9.55 0.23
CA LYS A 34 -0.29 8.97 -1.10
C LYS A 34 0.98 9.46 -1.78
N ILE A 35 1.70 8.58 -2.48
CA ILE A 35 2.79 9.00 -3.35
C ILE A 35 2.19 9.57 -4.64
N GLU A 36 2.44 10.84 -4.92
CA GLU A 36 1.95 11.54 -6.11
C GLU A 36 2.96 11.49 -7.26
N LYS A 37 4.25 11.60 -6.93
CA LYS A 37 5.33 11.58 -7.91
C LYS A 37 6.52 10.81 -7.38
N SER A 38 7.30 10.28 -8.30
CA SER A 38 8.59 9.69 -7.99
C SER A 38 9.62 9.97 -9.06
N LYS A 39 10.88 9.80 -8.65
CA LYS A 39 12.02 9.73 -9.55
C LYS A 39 12.93 8.63 -9.05
N ILE A 40 13.14 7.62 -9.89
CA ILE A 40 13.98 6.47 -9.58
C ILE A 40 15.26 6.57 -10.44
N SER A 41 16.41 6.27 -9.84
CA SER A 41 17.68 6.17 -10.54
C SER A 41 18.38 4.88 -10.14
N LEU A 42 18.73 4.09 -11.16
CA LEU A 42 19.51 2.87 -11.03
C LEU A 42 20.84 3.05 -11.76
N ASN A 43 21.95 2.93 -11.03
CA ASN A 43 23.28 2.97 -11.63
C ASN A 43 24.07 1.71 -11.29
N PHE A 44 24.79 1.20 -12.29
CA PHE A 44 25.59 -0.01 -12.21
C PHE A 44 27.04 0.35 -12.57
N GLY A 45 27.82 0.72 -11.56
CA GLY A 45 29.25 0.98 -11.67
C GLY A 45 30.06 -0.11 -10.96
N ALA A 46 31.15 0.29 -10.31
CA ALA A 46 31.88 -0.58 -9.38
C ALA A 46 30.98 -1.05 -8.22
N PHE A 47 30.04 -0.19 -7.82
CA PHE A 47 28.96 -0.49 -6.89
C PHE A 47 27.62 -0.27 -7.59
N MET A 48 26.60 -0.98 -7.12
CA MET A 48 25.22 -0.66 -7.46
C MET A 48 24.76 0.49 -6.58
N ASN A 49 24.18 1.51 -7.20
CA ASN A 49 23.62 2.66 -6.51
C ASN A 49 22.15 2.83 -6.91
N VAL A 50 21.30 3.00 -5.91
CA VAL A 50 19.86 3.21 -6.05
C VAL A 50 19.50 4.52 -5.37
N ILE A 51 18.83 5.41 -6.08
CA ILE A 51 18.24 6.63 -5.52
C ILE A 51 16.75 6.65 -5.88
N ILE A 52 15.91 6.87 -4.88
CA ILE A 52 14.46 6.99 -5.04
C ILE A 52 14.03 8.28 -4.34
N ALA A 53 13.52 9.24 -5.09
CA ALA A 53 12.87 10.43 -4.56
C ALA A 53 11.36 10.31 -4.73
N LEU A 54 10.59 10.57 -3.68
CA LEU A 54 9.13 10.47 -3.64
C LEU A 54 8.53 11.78 -3.14
N ASP A 55 7.51 12.28 -3.83
CA ASP A 55 6.64 13.36 -3.35
C ASP A 55 5.37 12.73 -2.78
N ILE A 56 5.12 12.96 -1.49
CA ILE A 56 4.03 12.36 -0.73
C ILE A 56 3.01 13.44 -0.35
N ASP A 57 1.77 13.25 -0.79
CA ASP A 57 0.62 14.03 -0.34
C ASP A 57 0.02 13.40 0.93
N GLU A 58 0.37 13.98 2.07
CA GLU A 58 -0.13 13.58 3.39
C GLU A 58 -1.64 13.79 3.58
N SER A 59 -2.29 14.59 2.71
CA SER A 59 -3.74 14.83 2.79
C SER A 59 -4.57 13.67 2.23
N GLN A 60 -3.96 12.80 1.41
CA GLN A 60 -4.65 11.68 0.76
C GLN A 60 -4.31 10.35 1.45
N PRO A 61 -5.28 9.69 2.11
CA PRO A 61 -5.02 8.43 2.79
C PRO A 61 -4.77 7.30 1.78
N ALA A 62 -3.58 6.71 1.84
CA ALA A 62 -3.22 5.51 1.12
C ALA A 62 -2.19 4.71 1.90
N GLU A 63 -2.23 3.39 1.74
CA GLU A 63 -1.06 2.56 2.01
C GLU A 63 -0.08 2.75 0.84
N LYS A 64 1.22 2.66 1.10
CA LYS A 64 2.26 2.84 0.08
C LYS A 64 3.44 1.94 0.33
N GLY A 65 4.21 1.67 -0.72
CA GLY A 65 5.36 0.81 -0.62
C GLY A 65 6.25 0.81 -1.84
N LEU A 66 7.33 0.05 -1.71
CA LEU A 66 8.26 -0.27 -2.79
C LEU A 66 8.31 -1.78 -2.97
N ILE A 67 8.27 -2.24 -4.22
CA ILE A 67 8.66 -3.60 -4.59
C ILE A 67 10.04 -3.51 -5.22
N THR A 68 10.99 -4.25 -4.68
CA THR A 68 12.33 -4.38 -5.25
C THR A 68 12.59 -5.84 -5.56
N ALA A 69 13.11 -6.14 -6.74
CA ALA A 69 13.52 -7.49 -7.10
C ALA A 69 14.76 -7.46 -7.99
N TYR A 70 15.51 -8.56 -7.97
CA TYR A 70 16.55 -8.80 -8.94
C TYR A 70 16.53 -10.25 -9.42
N ALA A 71 17.06 -10.47 -10.61
CA ALA A 71 17.27 -11.79 -11.17
C ALA A 71 18.59 -11.84 -11.92
N SER A 72 19.13 -13.05 -12.10
CA SER A 72 20.34 -13.25 -12.88
C SER A 72 20.22 -14.44 -13.84
N ALA A 73 20.83 -14.29 -15.01
CA ALA A 73 20.85 -15.30 -16.06
C ALA A 73 22.09 -15.16 -16.95
N ARG A 74 22.24 -16.07 -17.92
CA ARG A 74 23.35 -16.06 -18.89
C ARG A 74 23.20 -14.98 -19.97
N ASN A 75 22.00 -14.44 -20.15
CA ASN A 75 21.73 -13.38 -21.11
C ASN A 75 20.64 -12.43 -20.58
N LYS A 76 20.54 -11.26 -21.20
CA LYS A 76 19.63 -10.18 -20.80
C LYS A 76 18.15 -10.58 -20.89
N ARG A 77 17.75 -11.32 -21.93
CA ARG A 77 16.35 -11.72 -22.14
C ARG A 77 15.86 -12.62 -21.01
N ASP A 78 16.65 -13.62 -20.65
CA ASP A 78 16.32 -14.56 -19.58
C ASP A 78 16.32 -13.89 -18.21
N ALA A 79 17.26 -12.96 -17.98
CA ALA A 79 17.31 -12.20 -16.74
C ALA A 79 16.07 -11.31 -16.58
N LEU A 80 15.66 -10.60 -17.64
CA LEU A 80 14.45 -9.78 -17.64
C LEU A 80 13.18 -10.60 -17.46
N LYS A 81 13.07 -11.77 -18.12
CA LYS A 81 11.91 -12.65 -17.94
C LYS A 81 11.78 -13.12 -16.49
N LYS A 82 12.89 -13.57 -15.88
CA LYS A 82 12.91 -13.97 -14.47
C LYS A 82 12.58 -12.81 -13.53
N LEU A 83 13.05 -11.60 -13.83
CA LEU A 83 12.72 -10.40 -13.07
C LEU A 83 11.23 -10.10 -13.16
N GLN A 84 10.65 -10.12 -14.36
CA GLN A 84 9.23 -9.90 -14.57
C GLN A 84 8.39 -10.91 -13.78
N ASP A 85 8.73 -12.20 -13.84
CA ASP A 85 8.06 -13.24 -13.06
C ASP A 85 8.16 -12.97 -11.55
N ALA A 86 9.30 -12.46 -11.06
CA ALA A 86 9.50 -12.13 -9.65
C ALA A 86 8.71 -10.88 -9.19
N LEU A 87 8.58 -9.88 -10.06
CA LEU A 87 7.79 -8.67 -9.79
C LEU A 87 6.29 -8.97 -9.83
N ASN A 88 5.81 -9.68 -10.85
CA ASN A 88 4.40 -10.03 -11.01
C ASN A 88 3.85 -10.87 -9.85
N LYS A 89 4.68 -11.69 -9.20
CA LYS A 89 4.29 -12.43 -7.99
C LYS A 89 3.99 -11.54 -6.79
N GLN A 90 4.52 -10.32 -6.77
CA GLN A 90 4.38 -9.37 -5.66
C GLN A 90 3.33 -8.31 -5.94
N ILE A 91 3.11 -7.97 -7.22
CA ILE A 91 2.06 -7.05 -7.64
C ILE A 91 0.69 -7.67 -7.38
N LYS A 92 -0.16 -6.95 -6.65
CA LYS A 92 -1.55 -7.33 -6.37
C LYS A 92 -2.49 -6.43 -7.17
N SER A 93 -3.69 -6.92 -7.44
CA SER A 93 -4.74 -6.14 -8.15
C SER A 93 -5.17 -4.87 -7.40
N THR A 94 -4.92 -4.80 -6.09
CA THR A 94 -5.23 -3.63 -5.25
C THR A 94 -4.15 -2.54 -5.29
N MET A 95 -3.04 -2.77 -6.00
CA MET A 95 -1.94 -1.81 -6.08
C MET A 95 -2.13 -0.89 -7.29
N GLU A 96 -1.94 0.41 -7.06
CA GLU A 96 -1.77 1.44 -8.07
C GLU A 96 -0.26 1.67 -8.25
N ILE A 97 0.29 1.26 -9.40
CA ILE A 97 1.70 1.51 -9.73
C ILE A 97 1.84 2.99 -10.08
N VAL A 98 2.69 3.69 -9.32
CA VAL A 98 3.01 5.10 -9.54
C VAL A 98 4.11 5.25 -10.57
N ASP A 99 5.15 4.42 -10.45
CA ASP A 99 6.35 4.49 -11.27
C ASP A 99 7.15 3.20 -11.15
N PHE A 100 8.05 2.96 -12.09
CA PHE A 100 8.95 1.82 -12.08
C PHE A 100 10.22 2.11 -12.87
N GLU A 101 11.33 1.47 -12.47
CA GLU A 101 12.60 1.55 -13.18
C GLU A 101 13.22 0.15 -13.26
N ILE A 102 13.81 -0.16 -14.42
CA ILE A 102 14.40 -1.48 -14.69
C ILE A 102 15.80 -1.29 -15.26
N GLY A 103 16.77 -1.81 -14.52
CA GLY A 103 18.18 -1.77 -14.89
C GLY A 103 18.72 -3.15 -15.24
N THR A 104 19.68 -3.21 -16.15
CA THR A 104 20.41 -4.45 -16.44
C THR A 104 21.91 -4.20 -16.47
N TYR A 105 22.67 -5.12 -15.88
CA TYR A 105 24.13 -5.08 -15.86
C TYR A 105 24.70 -6.46 -16.16
N THR A 106 25.66 -6.53 -17.07
CA THR A 106 26.37 -7.78 -17.39
C THR A 106 27.79 -7.67 -16.85
N THR A 107 28.14 -8.60 -15.95
CA THR A 107 29.49 -8.64 -15.40
C THR A 107 30.51 -9.01 -16.49
N PRO A 108 31.63 -8.27 -16.63
CA PRO A 108 32.61 -8.54 -17.68
C PRO A 108 33.25 -9.93 -17.56
N VAL A 109 33.53 -10.37 -16.33
CA VAL A 109 34.27 -11.62 -16.05
C VAL A 109 33.37 -12.84 -16.21
N THR A 110 32.24 -12.88 -15.49
CA THR A 110 31.38 -14.08 -15.49
C THR A 110 30.40 -14.10 -16.67
N ARG A 111 30.25 -12.98 -17.40
CA ARG A 111 29.23 -12.75 -18.44
C ARG A 111 27.80 -13.02 -17.97
N ARG A 112 27.57 -13.04 -16.66
CA ARG A 112 26.24 -13.16 -16.07
C ARG A 112 25.56 -11.80 -16.13
N THR A 113 24.35 -11.79 -16.69
CA THR A 113 23.49 -10.60 -16.70
C THR A 113 22.59 -10.61 -15.48
N TYR A 114 22.59 -9.49 -14.78
CA TYR A 114 21.69 -9.17 -13.69
C TYR A 114 20.65 -8.18 -14.22
N ALA A 115 19.39 -8.39 -13.83
CA ALA A 115 18.30 -7.48 -14.05
C ALA A 115 17.74 -7.08 -12.69
N VAL A 116 17.53 -5.78 -12.48
CA VAL A 116 17.01 -5.21 -11.25
C VAL A 116 15.77 -4.40 -11.60
N GLY A 117 14.73 -4.52 -10.78
CA GLY A 117 13.50 -3.74 -10.93
C GLY A 117 13.08 -3.13 -9.60
N ILE A 118 12.62 -1.88 -9.67
CA ILE A 118 12.00 -1.16 -8.57
C ILE A 118 10.64 -0.67 -9.03
N ILE A 119 9.61 -0.91 -8.22
CA ILE A 119 8.25 -0.43 -8.46
C ILE A 119 7.82 0.37 -7.23
N VAL A 120 7.33 1.58 -7.49
CA VAL A 120 6.70 2.44 -6.49
C VAL A 120 5.19 2.26 -6.62
N TYR A 121 4.51 2.00 -5.51
CA TYR A 121 3.07 1.79 -5.54
C TYR A 121 2.36 2.46 -4.38
N ASN A 122 1.10 2.81 -4.63
CA ASN A 122 0.10 3.04 -3.60
C ASN A 122 -0.85 1.82 -3.56
N ILE A 123 -1.43 1.57 -2.41
CA ILE A 123 -2.66 0.81 -2.29
C ILE A 123 -3.67 1.86 -1.85
N PRO A 124 -4.56 2.30 -2.75
CA PRO A 124 -5.66 3.14 -2.36
C PRO A 124 -6.33 2.44 -1.18
N LEU A 125 -6.45 3.15 -0.06
CA LEU A 125 -7.40 2.75 0.95
C LEU A 125 -8.74 2.99 0.27
N HIS A 126 -9.22 2.00 -0.50
CA HIS A 126 -10.52 2.09 -1.14
C HIS A 126 -11.46 2.61 -0.07
N GLU A 127 -12.10 3.74 -0.36
CA GLU A 127 -13.35 4.08 0.29
C GLU A 127 -14.11 2.76 0.33
N VAL A 128 -14.31 2.22 1.53
CA VAL A 128 -15.20 1.07 1.67
C VAL A 128 -16.44 1.51 0.92
N GLU A 129 -16.80 0.84 -0.18
CA GLU A 129 -18.05 1.14 -0.87
C GLU A 129 -19.14 0.73 0.10
N PHE A 130 -19.49 1.67 0.98
CA PHE A 130 -20.34 1.44 2.13
C PHE A 130 -21.73 0.97 1.66
N SER A 131 -22.09 1.29 0.42
CA SER A 131 -23.26 0.80 -0.32
C SER A 131 -23.24 -0.69 -0.67
N LYS A 132 -22.07 -1.33 -0.79
CA LYS A 132 -21.92 -2.76 -1.11
C LYS A 132 -21.68 -3.64 0.12
N LEU A 133 -21.62 -3.05 1.31
CA LEU A 133 -21.44 -3.80 2.54
C LEU A 133 -22.66 -4.67 2.85
N SER A 134 -22.39 -5.88 3.33
CA SER A 134 -23.45 -6.71 3.93
C SER A 134 -23.99 -6.06 5.20
N ILE A 135 -25.20 -6.45 5.61
CA ILE A 135 -25.83 -5.99 6.87
C ILE A 135 -24.91 -6.22 8.07
N LYS A 136 -24.21 -7.36 8.10
CA LYS A 136 -23.30 -7.73 9.19
C LYS A 136 -22.10 -6.81 9.27
N GLU A 137 -21.50 -6.46 8.12
CA GLU A 137 -20.35 -5.55 8.06
C GLU A 137 -20.76 -4.13 8.42
N ARG A 138 -21.90 -3.66 7.89
CA ARG A 138 -22.48 -2.36 8.24
C ARG A 138 -22.73 -2.25 9.75
N ARG A 139 -23.36 -3.25 10.38
CA ARG A 139 -23.58 -3.27 11.84
C ARG A 139 -22.28 -3.27 12.63
N LYS A 140 -21.25 -3.98 12.17
CA LYS A 140 -19.95 -4.00 12.84
C LYS A 140 -19.30 -2.62 12.84
N ILE A 141 -19.39 -1.88 11.73
CA ILE A 141 -18.86 -0.52 11.62
C ILE A 141 -19.68 0.45 12.48
N LEU A 142 -21.02 0.40 12.40
CA LEU A 142 -21.91 1.20 13.23
C LEU A 142 -21.70 0.96 14.72
N ALA A 143 -21.49 -0.29 15.15
CA ALA A 143 -21.24 -0.64 16.54
C ALA A 143 -19.95 -0.01 17.07
N LYS A 144 -18.87 -0.01 16.27
CA LYS A 144 -17.61 0.67 16.63
C LYS A 144 -17.80 2.19 16.72
N ALA A 145 -18.52 2.79 15.78
CA ALA A 145 -18.80 4.22 15.82
C ALA A 145 -19.62 4.60 17.07
N LEU A 146 -20.63 3.80 17.41
CA LEU A 146 -21.43 3.97 18.61
C LEU A 146 -20.61 3.79 19.90
N GLU A 147 -19.71 2.81 19.95
CA GLU A 147 -18.84 2.54 21.10
C GLU A 147 -18.04 3.78 21.52
N LEU A 148 -17.50 4.53 20.56
CA LEU A 148 -16.77 5.79 20.81
C LEU A 148 -17.60 6.85 21.54
N PHE A 149 -18.93 6.78 21.42
CA PHE A 149 -19.88 7.70 22.06
C PHE A 149 -20.72 7.01 23.14
N ASN A 150 -20.15 6.02 23.83
CA ASN A 150 -20.82 5.24 24.87
C ASN A 150 -22.15 4.62 24.43
N TYR A 151 -22.25 4.29 23.14
CA TYR A 151 -23.42 3.77 22.45
C TYR A 151 -24.65 4.69 22.52
N ASN A 152 -24.44 6.01 22.51
CA ASN A 152 -25.52 6.97 22.36
C ASN A 152 -25.85 7.19 20.87
N PRO A 153 -26.96 6.65 20.32
CA PRO A 153 -27.28 6.81 18.90
C PRO A 153 -27.70 8.23 18.52
N LYS A 154 -28.06 9.08 19.49
CA LYS A 154 -28.50 10.46 19.22
C LYS A 154 -27.39 11.36 18.68
N VAL A 155 -26.13 10.94 18.80
CA VAL A 155 -24.97 11.68 18.28
C VAL A 155 -24.77 11.47 16.78
N LEU A 156 -25.44 10.48 16.18
CA LEU A 156 -25.28 10.14 14.77
C LEU A 156 -26.31 10.89 13.92
N ASN A 157 -25.86 11.50 12.83
CA ASN A 157 -26.76 11.99 11.78
C ASN A 157 -27.25 10.80 10.93
N ILE A 158 -28.41 10.26 11.28
CA ILE A 158 -28.98 9.07 10.63
C ILE A 158 -29.19 9.26 9.12
N SER A 159 -29.53 10.47 8.68
CA SER A 159 -29.74 10.75 7.26
C SER A 159 -28.45 10.66 6.46
N GLU A 160 -27.35 11.19 7.01
CA GLU A 160 -26.04 11.13 6.36
C GLU A 160 -25.48 9.71 6.40
N VAL A 161 -25.60 9.03 7.55
CA VAL A 161 -25.20 7.63 7.70
C VAL A 161 -25.92 6.73 6.68
N ALA A 162 -27.22 6.90 6.50
CA ALA A 162 -28.00 6.14 5.53
C ALA A 162 -27.51 6.39 4.09
N ARG A 163 -27.20 7.64 3.75
CA ARG A 163 -26.63 8.02 2.46
C ARG A 163 -25.26 7.38 2.24
N THR A 164 -24.37 7.46 3.23
CA THR A 164 -23.04 6.84 3.19
C THR A 164 -23.14 5.34 2.91
N PHE A 165 -24.01 4.62 3.64
CA PHE A 165 -24.22 3.19 3.46
C PHE A 165 -25.13 2.82 2.27
N GLY A 166 -25.62 3.77 1.49
CA GLY A 166 -26.51 3.50 0.36
C GLY A 166 -27.81 2.77 0.73
N VAL A 167 -28.33 2.97 1.95
CA VAL A 167 -29.54 2.30 2.47
C VAL A 167 -30.57 3.30 2.98
N SER A 168 -31.77 2.82 3.33
CA SER A 168 -32.79 3.65 3.95
C SER A 168 -32.44 4.02 5.41
N ARG A 169 -32.99 5.14 5.88
CA ARG A 169 -32.90 5.55 7.30
C ARG A 169 -33.46 4.47 8.23
N ASP A 170 -34.54 3.81 7.83
CA ASP A 170 -35.17 2.73 8.60
C ASP A 170 -34.23 1.53 8.77
N SER A 171 -33.43 1.23 7.74
CA SER A 171 -32.40 0.17 7.83
C SER A 171 -31.35 0.50 8.89
N ILE A 172 -30.94 1.78 8.97
CA ILE A 172 -29.98 2.24 9.99
C ILE A 172 -30.61 2.21 11.39
N TYR A 173 -31.87 2.65 11.54
CA TYR A 173 -32.57 2.55 12.82
C TYR A 173 -32.66 1.12 13.31
N TYR A 174 -33.04 0.19 12.44
CA TYR A 174 -33.12 -1.23 12.76
C TYR A 174 -31.75 -1.81 13.16
N ASP A 175 -30.69 -1.45 12.44
CA ASP A 175 -29.34 -1.91 12.76
C ASP A 175 -28.85 -1.40 14.11
N ILE A 176 -29.08 -0.13 14.42
CA ILE A 176 -28.75 0.44 15.73
C ILE A 176 -29.53 -0.28 16.84
N GLU A 177 -30.82 -0.55 16.63
CA GLU A 177 -31.64 -1.28 17.60
C GLU A 177 -31.08 -2.68 17.87
N GLN A 178 -30.70 -3.42 16.82
CA GLN A 178 -30.09 -4.75 16.97
C GLN A 178 -28.75 -4.67 17.72
N ILE A 179 -27.88 -3.71 17.40
CA ILE A 179 -26.60 -3.51 18.11
C ILE A 179 -26.84 -3.25 19.60
N LEU A 180 -27.80 -2.39 19.95
CA LEU A 180 -28.12 -2.08 21.34
C LEU A 180 -28.72 -3.28 22.08
N LYS A 181 -29.58 -4.06 21.40
CA LYS A 181 -30.16 -5.29 21.96
C LYS A 181 -29.08 -6.34 22.24
N GLU A 182 -28.19 -6.59 21.28
CA GLU A 182 -27.07 -7.51 21.42
C GLU A 182 -26.13 -7.11 22.56
N ARG A 183 -25.87 -5.80 22.75
CA ARG A 183 -25.05 -5.30 23.85
C ARG A 183 -25.70 -5.57 25.21
N ARG A 184 -27.01 -5.28 25.36
CA ARG A 184 -27.73 -5.53 26.63
C ARG A 184 -27.67 -6.99 27.04
N LEU A 185 -27.81 -7.90 26.08
CA LEU A 185 -27.71 -9.35 26.29
C LEU A 185 -26.30 -9.83 26.69
N ARG A 186 -25.25 -9.06 26.36
CA ARG A 186 -23.85 -9.37 26.72
C ARG A 186 -23.38 -8.70 28.02
N SER A 187 -24.14 -7.73 28.53
CA SER A 187 -23.77 -6.91 29.69
C SER A 187 -24.58 -7.23 30.95
N GLY A 188 -25.54 -8.16 30.85
CA GLY A 188 -26.25 -8.76 31.98
C GLY A 188 -25.79 -10.20 32.15
#